data_AF-A0A941E5A9-F1
#
_entry.id   AF-A0A941E5A9-F1
#
_cell.length_a   1.000
_cell.length_b   1.000
_cell.length_c   1.000
_cell.angle_alpha   90.00
_cell.angle_beta   90.00
_cell.angle_gamma   90.00
#
_symmetry.space_group_name_H-M   'P 1'
#
loop_
_entity.id
_entity.type
_entity.pdbx_description
1 polymer ?
#
loop_
_entity_poly.entity_id
_entity_poly.type
_entity_poly.pdbx_seq_one_letter_code
_entity_poly.pdbx_strand_id
1 'polypeptide(L)'
;MTKFYSVIDWSRPWLASILPAAEAILAQEEWRAALNQAACAAGLSNHRDLPLQFIPQEELPEGVAYESHISAAGKVPTRENLHDFFNALVWLSFPQIKRQLNALQAAQIETLGIGKSRGPARDAATIFDENAALLVLENSERGHRLLSCLRAHQWQQAFVEHRNDFAVAAQVWSFGHALMEKLVQPYKGITAHAWVVWVTPEFFSQNLTRQAQQLDAQVSEQLQSHALTTADYTPLPVLGVPDWWSGQDESFYADQTVFRPKRRT
;
A
#
# COMPACT_ATOMS: atom_id res chain seq x y z
N MET A 1 17.48 -12.24 -21.70
CA MET A 1 16.00 -12.17 -21.54
C MET A 1 15.68 -10.86 -20.84
N THR A 2 14.69 -10.11 -21.31
CA THR A 2 14.25 -8.88 -20.62
C THR A 2 13.62 -9.27 -19.28
N LYS A 3 14.15 -8.76 -18.17
CA LYS A 3 13.61 -9.07 -16.84
C LYS A 3 12.20 -8.46 -16.70
N PHE A 4 11.25 -9.17 -16.10
CA PHE A 4 9.84 -8.75 -16.04
C PHE A 4 9.62 -7.37 -15.39
N TYR A 5 10.52 -6.95 -14.50
CA TYR A 5 10.49 -5.67 -13.80
C TYR A 5 11.19 -4.52 -14.55
N SER A 6 11.75 -4.75 -15.75
CA SER A 6 12.43 -3.69 -16.50
C SER A 6 11.49 -2.61 -17.05
N VAL A 7 10.18 -2.87 -17.03
CA VAL A 7 9.15 -1.92 -17.46
C VAL A 7 8.81 -0.89 -16.38
N ILE A 8 9.34 -1.05 -15.16
CA ILE A 8 9.05 -0.16 -14.03
C ILE A 8 9.90 1.11 -14.16
N ASP A 9 9.22 2.25 -14.19
CA ASP A 9 9.85 3.56 -14.08
C ASP A 9 10.00 3.95 -12.61
N TRP A 10 11.16 3.65 -12.01
CA TRP A 10 11.44 3.89 -10.59
C TRP A 10 11.56 5.37 -10.20
N SER A 11 11.63 6.30 -11.16
CA SER A 11 11.65 7.73 -10.83
C SER A 11 10.26 8.28 -10.49
N ARG A 12 9.20 7.46 -10.58
CA ARG A 12 7.84 7.89 -10.32
C ARG A 12 7.57 8.06 -8.82
N PRO A 13 6.91 9.16 -8.40
CA PRO A 13 6.74 9.49 -6.99
C PRO A 13 5.89 8.46 -6.23
N TRP A 14 4.97 7.78 -6.90
CA TRP A 14 4.13 6.76 -6.28
C TRP A 14 4.86 5.45 -5.93
N LEU A 15 6.12 5.29 -6.31
CA LEU A 15 6.98 4.16 -5.92
C LEU A 15 7.98 4.52 -4.81
N ALA A 16 8.02 5.78 -4.37
CA ALA A 16 9.00 6.26 -3.39
C ALA A 16 8.96 5.48 -2.06
N SER A 17 7.80 4.97 -1.66
CA SER A 17 7.61 4.18 -0.43
C SER A 17 8.36 2.85 -0.42
N ILE A 18 8.64 2.28 -1.60
CA ILE A 18 9.31 0.98 -1.75
C ILE A 18 10.65 1.08 -2.49
N LEU A 19 11.01 2.26 -2.98
CA LEU A 19 12.23 2.47 -3.75
C LEU A 19 13.51 1.99 -3.02
N PRO A 20 13.72 2.26 -1.71
CA PRO A 20 14.91 1.76 -1.01
C PRO A 20 15.02 0.23 -0.99
N ALA A 21 13.88 -0.46 -0.84
CA ALA A 21 13.86 -1.92 -0.93
C ALA A 21 14.17 -2.36 -2.36
N ALA A 22 13.55 -1.75 -3.37
CA ALA A 22 13.77 -2.07 -4.77
C ALA A 22 15.24 -1.91 -5.18
N GLU A 23 15.90 -0.81 -4.81
CA GLU A 23 17.31 -0.55 -5.11
C GLU A 23 18.22 -1.66 -4.58
N ALA A 24 18.00 -2.10 -3.34
CA ALA A 24 18.77 -3.19 -2.73
C ALA A 24 18.61 -4.52 -3.50
N ILE A 25 17.40 -4.80 -3.98
CA ILE A 25 17.09 -6.04 -4.71
C ILE A 25 17.64 -6.00 -6.15
N LEU A 26 17.49 -4.86 -6.82
CA LEU A 26 17.89 -4.67 -8.22
C LEU A 26 19.40 -4.54 -8.41
N ALA A 27 20.15 -4.27 -7.33
CA ALA A 27 21.61 -4.30 -7.33
C ALA A 27 22.19 -5.72 -7.48
N GLN A 28 21.36 -6.76 -7.34
CA GLN A 28 21.78 -8.17 -7.41
C GLN A 28 21.30 -8.82 -8.72
N GLU A 29 22.02 -9.83 -9.19
CA GLU A 29 21.65 -10.57 -10.41
C GLU A 29 20.35 -11.37 -10.21
N GLU A 30 20.30 -12.15 -9.13
CA GLU A 30 19.20 -13.02 -8.74
C GLU A 30 18.25 -12.35 -7.73
N TRP A 31 17.21 -11.70 -8.25
CA TRP A 31 16.29 -10.88 -7.47
C TRP A 31 15.60 -11.62 -6.31
N ARG A 32 15.20 -12.89 -6.49
CA ARG A 32 14.55 -13.68 -5.43
C ARG A 32 15.53 -14.08 -4.32
N ALA A 33 16.80 -14.34 -4.68
CA ALA A 33 17.84 -14.57 -3.70
C ALA A 33 18.12 -13.29 -2.89
N ALA A 34 18.16 -12.13 -3.56
CA ALA A 34 18.31 -10.84 -2.90
C ALA A 34 17.15 -10.53 -1.95
N LEU A 35 15.90 -10.87 -2.32
CA LEU A 35 14.74 -10.70 -1.43
C LEU A 35 14.91 -11.50 -0.14
N ASN A 36 15.34 -12.76 -0.25
CA ASN A 36 15.58 -13.62 0.91
C ASN A 36 16.76 -13.13 1.78
N GLN A 37 17.83 -12.63 1.16
CA GLN A 37 18.96 -12.05 1.88
C GLN A 37 18.52 -10.79 2.65
N ALA A 38 17.73 -9.91 2.03
CA ALA A 38 17.19 -8.71 2.66
C ALA A 38 16.25 -9.07 3.82
N ALA A 39 15.33 -10.01 3.63
CA ALA A 39 14.43 -10.48 4.69
C ALA A 39 15.19 -11.09 5.86
N CYS A 40 16.21 -11.92 5.59
CA CYS A 40 17.06 -12.51 6.62
C CYS A 40 17.86 -11.43 7.38
N ALA A 41 18.47 -10.47 6.67
CA ALA A 41 19.25 -9.40 7.28
C ALA A 41 18.40 -8.49 8.17
N ALA A 42 17.14 -8.24 7.78
CA ALA A 42 16.18 -7.49 8.57
C ALA A 42 15.47 -8.32 9.66
N GLY A 43 15.71 -9.64 9.71
CA GLY A 43 15.08 -10.53 10.69
C GLY A 43 13.56 -10.63 10.53
N LEU A 44 13.06 -10.56 9.28
CA LEU A 44 11.62 -10.53 9.05
C LEU A 44 10.97 -11.88 9.37
N SER A 45 9.82 -11.82 10.04
CA SER A 45 9.02 -12.98 10.39
C SER A 45 7.54 -12.75 10.12
N ASN A 46 6.79 -13.82 9.90
CA ASN A 46 5.34 -13.76 9.89
C ASN A 46 4.77 -13.56 11.32
N HIS A 47 3.45 -13.59 11.46
CA HIS A 47 2.79 -13.35 12.76
C HIS A 47 3.03 -14.43 13.82
N ARG A 48 3.45 -15.63 13.39
CA ARG A 48 3.82 -16.76 14.24
C ARG A 48 5.34 -16.84 14.48
N ASP A 49 6.06 -15.74 14.22
CA ASP A 49 7.51 -15.64 14.38
C ASP A 49 8.31 -16.65 13.52
N LEU A 50 7.71 -17.15 12.44
CA LEU A 50 8.42 -17.95 11.44
C LEU A 50 9.19 -17.03 10.50
N PRO A 51 10.50 -17.26 10.27
CA PRO A 51 11.30 -16.45 9.35
C PRO A 51 10.65 -16.39 7.96
N LEU A 52 10.63 -15.19 7.36
CA LEU A 52 10.11 -15.02 6.02
C LEU A 52 11.06 -15.56 4.96
N GLN A 53 10.50 -16.29 4.01
CA GLN A 53 11.21 -16.76 2.82
C GLN A 53 10.35 -16.57 1.57
N PHE A 54 10.86 -15.89 0.57
CA PHE A 54 10.24 -15.75 -0.75
C PHE A 54 10.59 -16.97 -1.61
N ILE A 55 9.57 -17.75 -1.98
CA ILE A 55 9.71 -19.03 -2.66
C ILE A 55 9.10 -19.00 -4.07
N PRO A 56 9.56 -19.84 -5.00
CA PRO A 56 8.84 -20.12 -6.24
C PRO A 56 7.39 -20.59 -5.99
N GLN A 57 6.50 -20.38 -6.97
CA GLN A 57 5.09 -20.78 -6.86
C GLN A 57 4.92 -22.30 -6.78
N GLU A 58 5.86 -23.04 -7.36
CA GLU A 58 5.89 -24.50 -7.40
C GLU A 58 6.09 -25.12 -6.01
N GLU A 59 6.60 -24.34 -5.04
CA GLU A 59 6.73 -24.76 -3.64
C GLU A 59 5.43 -24.58 -2.82
N LEU A 60 4.42 -23.87 -3.36
CA LEU A 60 3.11 -23.79 -2.71
C LEU A 60 2.36 -25.11 -2.94
N PRO A 61 1.98 -25.86 -1.88
CA PRO A 61 1.26 -27.11 -2.06
C PRO A 61 -0.10 -26.91 -2.73
N GLU A 62 -0.48 -27.85 -3.59
CA GLU A 62 -1.76 -27.80 -4.30
C GLU A 62 -2.94 -27.73 -3.33
N GLY A 63 -3.90 -26.85 -3.62
CA GLY A 63 -5.10 -26.66 -2.80
C GLY A 63 -4.90 -25.84 -1.51
N VAL A 64 -3.67 -25.42 -1.19
CA VAL A 64 -3.40 -24.54 -0.05
C VAL A 64 -3.60 -23.08 -0.43
N ALA A 65 -4.42 -22.36 0.34
CA ALA A 65 -4.62 -20.92 0.15
C ALA A 65 -3.33 -20.13 0.46
N TYR A 66 -3.06 -19.11 -0.34
CA TYR A 66 -1.86 -18.26 -0.26
C TYR A 66 -1.58 -17.73 1.16
N GLU A 67 -2.54 -17.03 1.76
CA GLU A 67 -2.38 -16.46 3.11
C GLU A 67 -2.21 -17.51 4.21
N SER A 68 -2.87 -18.67 4.05
CA SER A 68 -2.72 -19.80 4.97
C SER A 68 -1.32 -20.39 4.92
N HIS A 69 -0.72 -20.46 3.73
CA HIS A 69 0.66 -20.94 3.57
C HIS A 69 1.67 -20.01 4.23
N ILE A 70 1.54 -18.70 4.01
CA ILE A 70 2.40 -17.70 4.67
C ILE A 70 2.27 -17.81 6.18
N SER A 71 1.04 -17.90 6.71
CA SER A 71 0.79 -18.04 8.14
C SER A 71 1.39 -19.32 8.72
N ALA A 72 1.32 -20.44 8.00
CA ALA A 72 1.73 -21.75 8.51
C ALA A 72 3.24 -22.00 8.38
N ALA A 73 3.90 -21.42 7.38
CA ALA A 73 5.28 -21.76 7.02
C ALA A 73 6.24 -20.56 6.95
N GLY A 74 5.76 -19.32 7.02
CA GLY A 74 6.60 -18.13 6.77
C GLY A 74 7.04 -18.00 5.30
N LYS A 75 6.51 -18.85 4.41
CA LYS A 75 6.89 -18.90 3.00
C LYS A 75 5.92 -18.08 2.16
N VAL A 76 6.45 -17.14 1.39
CA VAL A 76 5.70 -16.22 0.52
C VAL A 76 5.89 -16.64 -0.94
N PRO A 77 4.90 -17.29 -1.57
CA PRO A 77 4.95 -17.60 -3.01
C PRO A 77 5.14 -16.33 -3.83
N THR A 78 6.20 -16.28 -4.64
CA THR A 78 6.63 -15.08 -5.36
C THR A 78 6.99 -15.42 -6.80
N ARG A 79 6.01 -15.33 -7.70
CA ARG A 79 6.13 -15.58 -9.15
C ARG A 79 6.92 -14.48 -9.85
N GLU A 80 7.34 -14.76 -11.09
CA GLU A 80 7.97 -13.77 -11.97
C GLU A 80 6.92 -12.85 -12.62
N ASN A 81 6.25 -12.03 -11.81
CA ASN A 81 5.32 -11.02 -12.26
C ASN A 81 5.42 -9.75 -11.38
N LEU A 82 4.86 -8.64 -11.86
CA LEU A 82 4.93 -7.36 -11.15
C LEU A 82 4.16 -7.41 -9.83
N HIS A 83 3.01 -8.08 -9.82
CA HIS A 83 2.16 -8.22 -8.64
C HIS A 83 2.88 -8.79 -7.42
N ASP A 84 3.46 -9.99 -7.55
CA ASP A 84 4.16 -10.68 -6.47
C ASP A 84 5.48 -9.98 -6.13
N PHE A 85 6.14 -9.38 -7.12
CA PHE A 85 7.36 -8.60 -6.89
C PHE A 85 7.08 -7.36 -6.05
N PHE A 86 6.03 -6.59 -6.35
CA PHE A 86 5.61 -5.48 -5.50
C PHE A 86 5.18 -5.96 -4.11
N ASN A 87 4.46 -7.07 -4.01
CA ASN A 87 4.10 -7.65 -2.71
C ASN A 87 5.34 -7.97 -1.86
N ALA A 88 6.38 -8.53 -2.46
CA ALA A 88 7.64 -8.82 -1.77
C ALA A 88 8.36 -7.55 -1.32
N LEU A 89 8.38 -6.50 -2.15
CA LEU A 89 8.95 -5.21 -1.76
C LEU A 89 8.16 -4.55 -0.62
N VAL A 90 6.83 -4.67 -0.61
CA VAL A 90 5.98 -4.19 0.49
C VAL A 90 6.27 -4.95 1.78
N TRP A 91 6.51 -6.27 1.75
CA TRP A 91 6.99 -7.03 2.91
C TRP A 91 8.32 -6.50 3.47
N LEU A 92 9.25 -6.07 2.61
CA LEU A 92 10.51 -5.49 3.05
C LEU A 92 10.36 -4.06 3.60
N SER A 93 9.45 -3.27 3.03
CA SER A 93 9.25 -1.86 3.41
C SER A 93 8.33 -1.67 4.63
N PHE A 94 7.34 -2.53 4.79
CA PHE A 94 6.30 -2.43 5.83
C PHE A 94 6.03 -3.79 6.51
N PRO A 95 7.06 -4.38 7.15
CA PRO A 95 6.96 -5.72 7.69
C PRO A 95 5.91 -5.86 8.81
N GLN A 96 5.70 -4.84 9.65
CA GLN A 96 4.73 -4.91 10.74
C GLN A 96 3.30 -4.88 10.21
N ILE A 97 2.99 -3.99 9.26
CA ILE A 97 1.67 -3.94 8.62
C ILE A 97 1.37 -5.29 7.95
N LYS A 98 2.31 -5.82 7.16
CA LYS A 98 2.12 -7.11 6.46
C LYS A 98 1.98 -8.28 7.44
N ARG A 99 2.74 -8.30 8.53
CA ARG A 99 2.58 -9.27 9.63
C ARG A 99 1.17 -9.23 10.21
N GLN A 100 0.64 -8.03 10.49
CA GLN A 100 -0.68 -7.86 11.05
C GLN A 100 -1.80 -8.25 10.07
N LEU A 101 -1.67 -7.90 8.79
CA LEU A 101 -2.61 -8.31 7.74
C LEU A 101 -2.65 -9.84 7.60
N ASN A 102 -1.49 -10.49 7.57
CA ASN A 102 -1.41 -11.95 7.51
C ASN A 102 -2.06 -12.61 8.75
N ALA A 103 -1.88 -12.05 9.94
CA ALA A 103 -2.56 -12.51 11.16
C ALA A 103 -4.09 -12.42 11.05
N LEU A 104 -4.60 -11.28 10.60
CA LEU A 104 -6.04 -11.03 10.43
C LEU A 104 -6.66 -11.99 9.40
N GLN A 105 -6.01 -12.14 8.25
CA GLN A 105 -6.49 -13.01 7.18
C GLN A 105 -6.43 -14.48 7.59
N ALA A 106 -5.36 -14.91 8.27
CA ALA A 106 -5.24 -16.28 8.78
C ALA A 106 -6.35 -16.61 9.80
N ALA A 107 -6.58 -15.75 10.79
CA ALA A 107 -7.62 -15.94 11.80
C ALA A 107 -9.03 -16.06 11.17
N GLN A 108 -9.29 -15.29 10.11
CA GLN A 108 -10.57 -15.37 9.39
C GLN A 108 -10.70 -16.61 8.53
N ILE A 109 -9.62 -17.09 7.91
CA ILE A 109 -9.63 -18.37 7.19
C ILE A 109 -9.85 -19.53 8.18
N GLU A 110 -9.26 -19.48 9.37
CA GLU A 110 -9.50 -20.48 10.42
C GLU A 110 -10.96 -20.46 10.90
N THR A 111 -11.59 -19.28 10.98
CA THR A 111 -12.98 -19.12 11.45
C THR A 111 -14.03 -19.44 10.39
N LEU A 112 -13.85 -18.96 9.16
CA LEU A 112 -14.86 -19.01 8.08
C LEU A 112 -14.54 -20.02 6.98
N GLY A 113 -13.35 -20.63 7.02
CA GLY A 113 -12.84 -21.48 5.95
C GLY A 113 -12.37 -20.70 4.72
N ILE A 114 -11.98 -21.47 3.70
CA ILE A 114 -11.47 -20.96 2.41
C ILE A 114 -12.62 -20.64 1.42
N GLY A 115 -13.88 -20.79 1.84
CA GLY A 115 -15.08 -20.64 1.01
C GLY A 115 -15.26 -19.26 0.35
N LYS A 116 -16.19 -19.19 -0.62
CA LYS A 116 -16.42 -17.99 -1.46
C LYS A 116 -16.91 -16.75 -0.68
N SER A 117 -17.55 -16.92 0.47
CA SER A 117 -18.02 -15.81 1.31
C SER A 117 -16.91 -15.38 2.28
N ARG A 118 -16.12 -14.39 1.86
CA ARG A 118 -15.19 -13.68 2.73
C ARG A 118 -16.02 -12.86 3.73
N GLY A 119 -15.59 -12.81 4.99
CA GLY A 119 -16.19 -11.90 5.98
C GLY A 119 -15.83 -10.44 5.68
N PRO A 120 -16.63 -9.45 6.13
CA PRO A 120 -16.38 -8.03 5.85
C PRO A 120 -14.98 -7.54 6.21
N ALA A 121 -14.43 -8.01 7.32
CA ALA A 121 -13.08 -7.66 7.74
C ALA A 121 -11.99 -8.34 6.88
N ARG A 122 -12.27 -9.49 6.26
CA ARG A 122 -11.36 -10.14 5.29
C ARG A 122 -11.30 -9.37 3.99
N ASP A 123 -12.46 -8.91 3.55
CA ASP A 123 -12.57 -8.06 2.36
C ASP A 123 -11.85 -6.73 2.59
N ALA A 124 -12.06 -6.10 3.74
CA ALA A 124 -11.35 -4.88 4.10
C ALA A 124 -9.84 -5.09 4.18
N ALA A 125 -9.34 -6.15 4.84
CA ALA A 125 -7.91 -6.46 4.88
C ALA A 125 -7.32 -6.76 3.50
N THR A 126 -8.07 -7.47 2.64
CA THR A 126 -7.66 -7.73 1.25
C THR A 126 -7.58 -6.43 0.46
N ILE A 127 -8.56 -5.55 0.59
CA ILE A 127 -8.53 -4.21 -0.04
C ILE A 127 -7.32 -3.42 0.45
N PHE A 128 -6.99 -3.52 1.75
CA PHE A 128 -5.80 -2.89 2.32
C PHE A 128 -4.55 -3.37 1.57
N ASP A 129 -4.37 -4.69 1.52
CA ASP A 129 -3.17 -5.30 0.97
C ASP A 129 -2.99 -5.05 -0.53
N GLU A 130 -4.10 -4.99 -1.27
CA GLU A 130 -4.11 -4.91 -2.73
C GLU A 130 -4.08 -3.46 -3.24
N ASN A 131 -4.88 -2.57 -2.64
CA ASN A 131 -5.23 -1.30 -3.27
C ASN A 131 -5.16 -0.10 -2.31
N ALA A 132 -4.53 -0.24 -1.13
CA ALA A 132 -4.38 0.90 -0.22
C ALA A 132 -3.28 1.87 -0.63
N ALA A 133 -3.48 3.12 -0.20
CA ALA A 133 -2.40 4.08 -0.01
C ALA A 133 -2.50 4.60 1.43
N LEU A 134 -1.37 4.89 2.07
CA LEU A 134 -1.36 5.59 3.35
C LEU A 134 -1.46 7.09 3.05
N LEU A 135 -2.57 7.71 3.45
CA LEU A 135 -2.76 9.16 3.42
C LEU A 135 -2.30 9.71 4.77
N VAL A 136 -1.06 10.17 4.80
CA VAL A 136 -0.41 10.71 5.98
C VAL A 136 -0.78 12.19 6.08
N LEU A 137 -1.39 12.60 7.19
CA LEU A 137 -1.87 13.95 7.41
C LEU A 137 -1.32 14.51 8.72
N GLU A 138 -0.85 15.76 8.67
CA GLU A 138 -0.57 16.53 9.87
C GLU A 138 -1.84 16.64 10.71
N ASN A 139 -1.75 16.36 12.02
CA ASN A 139 -2.85 16.56 12.96
C ASN A 139 -3.04 18.05 13.28
N SER A 140 -3.48 18.80 12.27
CA SER A 140 -3.70 20.24 12.28
C SER A 140 -4.99 20.58 11.52
N GLU A 141 -5.45 21.81 11.62
CA GLU A 141 -6.63 22.28 10.87
C GLU A 141 -6.50 22.02 9.36
N ARG A 142 -5.29 22.18 8.80
CA ARG A 142 -5.01 21.92 7.38
C ARG A 142 -5.23 20.45 7.02
N GLY A 143 -4.67 19.53 7.81
CA GLY A 143 -4.86 18.09 7.59
C GLY A 143 -6.33 17.68 7.71
N HIS A 144 -7.05 18.19 8.71
CA HIS A 144 -8.49 17.95 8.88
C HIS A 144 -9.32 18.50 7.71
N ARG A 145 -8.94 19.66 7.16
CA ARG A 145 -9.57 20.25 5.98
C ARG A 145 -9.36 19.38 4.74
N LEU A 146 -8.13 18.94 4.49
CA LEU A 146 -7.81 18.05 3.37
C LEU A 146 -8.60 16.74 3.44
N LEU A 147 -8.63 16.09 4.61
CA LEU A 147 -9.42 14.88 4.80
C LEU A 147 -10.91 15.11 4.53
N SER A 148 -11.45 16.21 5.05
CA SER A 148 -12.86 16.57 4.87
C SER A 148 -13.20 16.75 3.39
N CYS A 149 -12.36 17.47 2.63
CA CYS A 149 -12.55 17.64 1.20
C CYS A 149 -12.52 16.30 0.45
N LEU A 150 -11.53 15.43 0.73
CA LEU A 150 -11.43 14.12 0.10
C LEU A 150 -12.65 13.23 0.39
N ARG A 151 -13.09 13.14 1.66
CA ARG A 151 -14.30 12.38 2.05
C ARG A 151 -15.61 12.96 1.52
N ALA A 152 -15.61 14.25 1.21
CA ALA A 152 -16.73 14.94 0.56
C ALA A 152 -16.66 14.89 -0.98
N HIS A 153 -15.61 14.27 -1.55
CA HIS A 153 -15.33 14.25 -2.99
C HIS A 153 -15.20 15.66 -3.59
N GLN A 154 -14.71 16.60 -2.79
CA GLN A 154 -14.39 17.98 -3.15
C GLN A 154 -12.98 18.02 -3.74
N TRP A 155 -12.81 17.39 -4.92
CA TRP A 155 -11.50 17.14 -5.52
C TRP A 155 -10.78 18.43 -5.92
N GLN A 156 -11.52 19.40 -6.48
CA GLN A 156 -10.99 20.72 -6.81
C GLN A 156 -10.46 21.43 -5.54
N GLN A 157 -11.22 21.36 -4.44
CA GLN A 157 -10.78 21.93 -3.18
C GLN A 157 -9.52 21.23 -2.65
N ALA A 158 -9.52 19.89 -2.64
CA ALA A 158 -8.43 19.10 -2.07
C ALA A 158 -7.11 19.24 -2.85
N PHE A 159 -7.17 19.18 -4.19
CA PHE A 159 -5.98 19.06 -5.03
C PHE A 159 -5.56 20.36 -5.73
N VAL A 160 -6.49 21.32 -5.88
CA VAL A 160 -6.23 22.59 -6.56
C VAL A 160 -6.26 23.76 -5.59
N GLU A 161 -7.38 24.01 -4.92
CA GLU A 161 -7.51 25.18 -4.01
C GLU A 161 -6.59 25.06 -2.79
N HIS A 162 -6.50 23.87 -2.19
CA HIS A 162 -5.66 23.57 -1.04
C HIS A 162 -4.36 22.85 -1.39
N ARG A 163 -3.86 23.01 -2.63
CA ARG A 163 -2.60 22.38 -3.09
C ARG A 163 -1.41 22.71 -2.19
N ASN A 164 -1.31 23.95 -1.71
CA ASN A 164 -0.23 24.36 -0.81
C ASN A 164 -0.36 23.70 0.57
N ASP A 165 -1.57 23.55 1.09
CA ASP A 165 -1.80 22.82 2.33
C ASP A 165 -1.42 21.35 2.15
N PHE A 166 -1.79 20.74 1.01
CA PHE A 166 -1.41 19.36 0.68
C PHE A 166 0.12 19.20 0.67
N ALA A 167 0.84 20.14 0.05
CA ALA A 167 2.30 20.06 -0.08
C ALA A 167 3.06 20.12 1.26
N VAL A 168 2.49 20.73 2.30
CA VAL A 168 3.16 20.93 3.60
C VAL A 168 2.57 20.09 4.73
N ALA A 169 1.33 19.64 4.61
CA ALA A 169 0.59 18.96 5.67
C ALA A 169 0.13 17.54 5.27
N ALA A 170 0.49 17.05 4.07
CA ALA A 170 0.12 15.72 3.62
C ALA A 170 1.27 15.01 2.88
N GLN A 171 1.28 13.69 2.99
CA GLN A 171 2.02 12.80 2.10
C GLN A 171 1.14 11.61 1.74
N VAL A 172 1.39 11.03 0.56
CA VAL A 172 0.74 9.79 0.13
C VAL A 172 1.82 8.74 -0.09
N TRP A 173 1.63 7.56 0.50
CA TRP A 173 2.53 6.44 0.34
C TRP A 173 1.75 5.27 -0.25
N SER A 174 2.10 4.83 -1.46
CA SER A 174 1.53 3.59 -2.00
C SER A 174 1.89 2.43 -1.08
N PHE A 175 0.90 1.59 -0.78
CA PHE A 175 1.08 0.36 -0.01
C PHE A 175 0.58 -0.85 -0.79
N GLY A 176 -0.61 -0.75 -1.39
CA GLY A 176 -1.23 -1.84 -2.11
C GLY A 176 -0.42 -2.29 -3.32
N HIS A 177 -0.08 -3.57 -3.38
CA HIS A 177 0.80 -4.08 -4.43
C HIS A 177 0.11 -4.16 -5.80
N ALA A 178 -1.19 -4.45 -5.88
CA ALA A 178 -1.96 -4.31 -7.13
C ALA A 178 -2.19 -2.85 -7.53
N LEU A 179 -2.24 -1.91 -6.58
CA LEU A 179 -2.23 -0.48 -6.91
C LEU A 179 -0.92 -0.11 -7.60
N MET A 180 0.22 -0.52 -7.06
CA MET A 180 1.53 -0.27 -7.67
C MET A 180 1.66 -0.92 -9.05
N GLU A 181 1.16 -2.15 -9.22
CA GLU A 181 1.12 -2.83 -10.52
C GLU A 181 0.36 -2.02 -11.57
N LYS A 182 -0.84 -1.50 -11.25
CA LYS A 182 -1.61 -0.62 -12.15
C LYS A 182 -0.83 0.66 -12.51
N LEU A 183 -0.05 1.18 -11.57
CA LEU A 183 0.72 2.42 -11.75
C LEU A 183 2.00 2.25 -12.58
N VAL A 184 2.37 1.03 -12.96
CA VAL A 184 3.42 0.79 -13.98
C VAL A 184 2.95 1.25 -15.36
N GLN A 185 1.66 1.10 -15.66
CA GLN A 185 1.01 1.64 -16.86
C GLN A 185 -0.17 2.53 -16.45
N PRO A 186 0.13 3.74 -15.92
CA PRO A 186 -0.86 4.55 -15.23
C PRO A 186 -1.97 5.02 -16.19
N TYR A 187 -3.20 5.02 -15.69
CA TYR A 187 -4.37 5.61 -16.36
C TYR A 187 -5.14 6.49 -15.37
N LYS A 188 -5.84 7.51 -15.88
CA LYS A 188 -6.45 8.58 -15.07
C LYS A 188 -7.39 8.10 -13.97
N GLY A 189 -8.14 7.04 -14.23
CA GLY A 189 -9.17 6.50 -13.34
C GLY A 189 -8.69 5.61 -12.20
N ILE A 190 -7.39 5.52 -11.91
CA ILE A 190 -6.89 4.75 -10.77
C ILE A 190 -7.27 5.46 -9.46
N THR A 191 -8.04 4.77 -8.61
CA THR A 191 -8.46 5.25 -7.30
C THR A 191 -7.99 4.28 -6.21
N ALA A 192 -7.23 4.80 -5.25
CA ALA A 192 -6.78 4.06 -4.08
C ALA A 192 -7.84 4.07 -2.97
N HIS A 193 -7.74 3.08 -2.10
CA HIS A 193 -8.46 3.05 -0.82
C HIS A 193 -7.54 3.64 0.24
N ALA A 194 -7.61 4.96 0.46
CA ALA A 194 -6.66 5.63 1.33
C ALA A 194 -6.96 5.35 2.80
N TRP A 195 -5.95 4.86 3.51
CA TRP A 195 -5.94 4.71 4.96
C TRP A 195 -5.33 5.95 5.60
N VAL A 196 -6.08 6.59 6.51
CA VAL A 196 -5.65 7.86 7.11
C VAL A 196 -4.69 7.61 8.27
N VAL A 197 -3.54 8.27 8.24
CA VAL A 197 -2.54 8.23 9.32
C VAL A 197 -2.28 9.64 9.81
N TRP A 198 -2.67 9.94 11.04
CA TRP A 198 -2.41 11.24 11.67
C TRP A 198 -1.01 11.27 12.25
N VAL A 199 -0.25 12.31 11.91
CA VAL A 199 1.12 12.52 12.39
C VAL A 199 1.29 13.93 12.96
N THR A 200 2.32 14.10 13.79
CA THR A 200 2.72 15.44 14.26
C THR A 200 3.54 16.17 13.19
N PRO A 201 3.71 17.50 13.27
CA PRO A 201 4.49 18.26 12.30
C PRO A 201 5.94 17.77 12.15
N GLU A 202 6.53 17.26 13.25
CA GLU A 202 7.90 16.74 13.28
C GLU A 202 8.10 15.53 12.36
N PHE A 203 7.03 14.80 12.02
CA PHE A 203 7.12 13.68 11.07
C PHE A 203 7.71 14.13 9.73
N PHE A 204 7.27 15.27 9.20
CA PHE A 204 7.66 15.72 7.87
C PHE A 204 9.14 16.17 7.77
N SER A 205 9.80 16.43 8.91
CA SER A 205 11.23 16.77 8.95
C SER A 205 12.14 15.56 9.16
N GLN A 206 11.58 14.38 9.44
CA GLN A 206 12.35 13.14 9.55
C GLN A 206 12.84 12.65 8.18
N ASN A 207 13.89 11.84 8.19
CA ASN A 207 14.30 11.11 6.98
C ASN A 207 13.28 10.00 6.63
N LEU A 208 13.29 9.58 5.36
CA LEU A 208 12.36 8.58 4.84
C LEU A 208 12.37 7.25 5.62
N THR A 209 13.54 6.79 6.09
CA THR A 209 13.64 5.55 6.87
C THR A 209 12.89 5.66 8.20
N ARG A 210 13.02 6.79 8.90
CA ARG A 210 12.28 7.03 10.15
C ARG A 210 10.79 7.19 9.91
N GLN A 211 10.41 7.89 8.84
CA GLN A 211 9.01 8.00 8.42
C GLN A 211 8.41 6.62 8.15
N ALA A 212 9.08 5.77 7.36
CA ALA A 212 8.62 4.42 7.05
C ALA A 212 8.45 3.57 8.33
N GLN A 213 9.44 3.59 9.23
CA GLN A 213 9.38 2.86 10.51
C GLN A 213 8.20 3.33 11.39
N GLN A 214 7.98 4.64 11.48
CA GLN A 214 6.89 5.22 12.25
C GLN A 214 5.53 4.84 11.66
N LEU A 215 5.37 4.95 10.33
CA LEU A 215 4.14 4.57 9.64
C LEU A 215 3.86 3.07 9.79
N ASP A 216 4.87 2.21 9.60
CA ASP A 216 4.74 0.76 9.71
C ASP A 216 4.25 0.35 11.12
N ALA A 217 4.86 0.90 12.17
CA ALA A 217 4.46 0.63 13.55
C ALA A 217 3.05 1.16 13.86
N GLN A 218 2.77 2.43 13.52
CA GLN A 218 1.50 3.07 13.84
C GLN A 218 0.32 2.40 13.13
N VAL A 219 0.47 2.09 11.84
CA VAL A 219 -0.60 1.43 11.08
C VAL A 219 -0.78 -0.01 11.53
N SER A 220 0.29 -0.73 11.86
CA SER A 220 0.18 -2.08 12.44
C SER A 220 -0.63 -2.06 13.74
N GLU A 221 -0.39 -1.11 14.64
CA GLU A 221 -1.16 -0.95 15.88
C GLU A 221 -2.64 -0.62 15.61
N GLN A 222 -2.92 0.24 14.63
CA GLN A 222 -4.29 0.55 14.22
C GLN A 222 -5.01 -0.70 13.68
N LEU A 223 -4.35 -1.50 12.83
CA LEU A 223 -4.92 -2.75 12.29
C LEU A 223 -5.13 -3.82 13.37
N GLN A 224 -4.38 -3.77 14.48
CA GLN A 224 -4.55 -4.68 15.60
C GLN A 224 -5.73 -4.28 16.49
N SER A 225 -5.92 -2.98 16.72
CA SER A 225 -6.91 -2.45 17.67
C SER A 225 -8.27 -2.12 17.05
N HIS A 226 -8.33 -1.91 15.72
CA HIS A 226 -9.54 -1.50 15.01
C HIS A 226 -10.12 -2.63 14.16
N ALA A 227 -11.43 -2.84 14.27
CA ALA A 227 -12.14 -3.79 13.40
C ALA A 227 -12.29 -3.18 11.99
N LEU A 228 -11.45 -3.61 11.06
CA LEU A 228 -11.43 -3.14 9.68
C LEU A 228 -12.77 -3.28 8.97
N THR A 229 -13.22 -2.18 8.36
CA THR A 229 -14.38 -2.12 7.47
C THR A 229 -14.05 -1.33 6.21
N THR A 230 -14.85 -1.51 5.16
CA THR A 230 -14.68 -0.73 3.92
C THR A 230 -15.00 0.76 4.10
N ALA A 231 -15.68 1.15 5.18
CA ALA A 231 -16.00 2.54 5.49
C ALA A 231 -14.80 3.32 6.04
N ASP A 232 -13.74 2.64 6.47
CA ASP A 232 -12.53 3.28 6.99
C ASP A 232 -11.70 3.96 5.89
N TYR A 233 -11.89 3.52 4.64
CA TYR A 233 -11.14 4.03 3.50
C TYR A 233 -11.70 5.35 2.96
N THR A 234 -10.80 6.27 2.65
CA THR A 234 -11.11 7.49 1.91
C THR A 234 -10.77 7.28 0.43
N PRO A 235 -11.69 7.52 -0.52
CA PRO A 235 -11.35 7.40 -1.94
C PRO A 235 -10.29 8.44 -2.33
N LEU A 236 -9.26 8.00 -3.04
CA LEU A 236 -8.15 8.85 -3.48
C LEU A 236 -7.83 8.63 -4.97
N PRO A 237 -8.25 9.52 -5.89
CA PRO A 237 -7.82 9.49 -7.28
C PRO A 237 -6.29 9.70 -7.34
N VAL A 238 -5.56 8.65 -7.67
CA VAL A 238 -4.11 8.58 -7.43
C VAL A 238 -3.34 9.57 -8.30
N LEU A 239 -3.72 9.67 -9.57
CA LEU A 239 -3.13 10.65 -10.49
C LEU A 239 -3.63 12.08 -10.23
N GLY A 240 -4.53 12.29 -9.27
CA GLY A 240 -4.94 13.60 -8.79
C GLY A 240 -4.12 14.11 -7.60
N VAL A 241 -3.28 13.27 -6.98
CA VAL A 241 -2.37 13.73 -5.92
C VAL A 241 -1.40 14.76 -6.52
N PRO A 242 -1.24 15.96 -5.92
CA PRO A 242 -0.37 16.99 -6.48
C PRO A 242 1.03 16.48 -6.78
N ASP A 243 1.57 16.86 -7.93
CA ASP A 243 2.93 16.51 -8.41
C ASP A 243 3.14 15.02 -8.77
N TRP A 244 2.11 14.17 -8.65
CA TRP A 244 2.23 12.76 -9.04
C TRP A 244 2.13 12.54 -10.54
N TRP A 245 1.37 13.37 -11.26
CA TRP A 245 1.16 13.23 -12.70
C TRP A 245 1.38 14.55 -13.44
N SER A 246 1.93 14.46 -14.65
CA SER A 246 2.10 15.63 -15.53
C SER A 246 0.76 16.04 -16.14
N GLY A 247 0.52 17.34 -16.30
CA GLY A 247 -0.71 17.83 -16.93
C GLY A 247 -1.93 17.83 -16.00
N GLN A 248 -1.71 17.96 -14.69
CA GLN A 248 -2.73 18.21 -13.68
C GLN A 248 -3.25 19.66 -13.75
N ASP A 249 -3.81 20.05 -14.90
CA ASP A 249 -4.41 21.37 -15.12
C ASP A 249 -5.90 21.41 -14.75
N GLU A 250 -6.56 22.54 -14.98
CA GLU A 250 -7.98 22.71 -14.70
C GLU A 250 -8.86 21.68 -15.44
N SER A 251 -8.53 21.37 -16.70
CA SER A 251 -9.27 20.39 -17.51
C SER A 251 -9.11 18.97 -16.98
N PHE A 252 -7.93 18.65 -16.44
CA PHE A 252 -7.65 17.38 -15.81
C PHE A 252 -8.59 17.13 -14.63
N TYR A 253 -8.70 18.09 -13.69
CA TYR A 253 -9.57 17.99 -12.51
C TYR A 253 -11.06 18.21 -12.80
N ALA A 254 -11.41 18.85 -13.92
CA ALA A 254 -12.80 19.01 -14.35
C ALA A 254 -13.45 17.72 -14.91
N ASP A 255 -12.65 16.68 -15.18
CA ASP A 255 -13.14 15.41 -15.71
C ASP A 255 -13.91 14.61 -14.66
N GLN A 256 -15.24 14.75 -14.71
CA GLN A 256 -16.15 14.09 -13.80
C GLN A 256 -16.26 12.57 -14.04
N THR A 257 -15.66 12.00 -15.09
CA THR A 257 -15.60 10.54 -15.22
C THR A 257 -14.67 9.92 -14.18
N VAL A 258 -13.69 10.68 -13.72
CA VAL A 258 -12.71 10.33 -12.68
C VAL A 258 -13.02 11.06 -11.37
N PHE A 259 -13.12 12.39 -11.41
CA PHE A 259 -13.35 13.26 -10.24
C PHE A 259 -14.85 13.42 -9.95
N ARG A 260 -15.51 12.30 -9.70
CA ARG A 260 -16.97 12.25 -9.48
C ARG A 260 -17.36 12.93 -8.17
N PRO A 261 -18.35 13.84 -8.15
CA PRO A 261 -18.86 14.38 -6.91
C PRO A 261 -19.51 13.26 -6.06
N LYS A 262 -19.65 13.51 -4.76
CA LYS A 262 -20.29 12.56 -3.85
C LYS A 262 -21.75 12.37 -4.28
N ARG A 263 -22.21 11.11 -4.35
CA ARG A 263 -23.62 10.82 -4.64
C ARG A 263 -24.46 11.45 -3.53
N ARG A 264 -25.44 12.27 -3.93
CA ARG A 264 -26.50 12.74 -3.03
C ARG A 264 -27.39 11.52 -2.74
N THR A 265 -27.36 11.03 -1.51
CA THR A 265 -28.33 10.08 -0.98
C THR A 265 -29.61 10.78 -0.62
#